data_AF-A0A3B8PIA7-F1
#
_entry.id   AF-A0A3B8PIA7-F1
#
_cell.length_a   1.000
_cell.length_b   1.000
_cell.length_c   1.000
_cell.angle_alpha   90.00
_cell.angle_beta   90.00
_cell.angle_gamma   90.00
#
_symmetry.space_group_name_H-M   'P 1'
#
loop_
_entity.id
_entity.type
_entity.pdbx_description
1 polymer ?
#
loop_
_entity_poly.entity_id
_entity_poly.type
_entity_poly.pdbx_seq_one_letter_code
_entity_poly.pdbx_strand_id
1 'polypeptide(L)'
;MVSYMVRRLLVGLLTLGLITCMIYGLIRSMPGSPLDTDPAMMDPSKMPSKADIERMRAVYGLDKPLHEAYWQWLKNAATLNLGTSYSQKKPVAELIAQRVGPTLQLSVTSLLLSYLLAV
;
A
#
# COMPACT_ATOMS: atom_id res chain seq x y z
N MET A 1 5.67 -32.41 13.13
CA MET A 1 6.25 -31.07 12.86
C MET A 1 5.90 -30.53 11.48
N VAL A 2 6.11 -31.27 10.38
CA VAL A 2 5.78 -30.79 9.02
C VAL A 2 4.30 -30.44 8.83
N SER A 3 3.38 -31.30 9.27
CA SER A 3 1.92 -31.01 9.24
C SER A 3 1.55 -29.73 10.00
N TYR A 4 2.20 -29.47 11.15
CA TYR A 4 2.01 -28.23 11.92
C TYR A 4 2.55 -27.01 11.16
N MET A 5 3.74 -27.08 10.57
CA MET A 5 4.29 -25.99 9.75
C MET A 5 3.40 -25.67 8.55
N VAL A 6 2.93 -26.68 7.82
CA VAL A 6 2.03 -26.49 6.67
C VAL A 6 0.73 -25.85 7.11
N ARG A 7 0.09 -26.37 8.17
CA ARG A 7 -1.14 -25.77 8.70
C ARG A 7 -0.93 -24.32 9.14
N ARG A 8 0.20 -24.01 9.79
CA ARG A 8 0.52 -22.65 10.25
C ARG A 8 0.77 -21.69 9.08
N LEU A 9 1.47 -22.13 8.04
CA LEU A 9 1.68 -21.34 6.82
C LEU A 9 0.36 -21.09 6.08
N LEU A 10 -0.48 -22.11 5.92
CA LEU A 10 -1.79 -21.97 5.26
C LEU A 10 -2.70 -21.00 6.01
N VAL A 11 -2.78 -21.11 7.34
CA VAL A 11 -3.55 -20.16 8.17
C VAL A 11 -2.98 -18.75 8.05
N GLY A 12 -1.64 -18.60 8.05
CA GLY A 12 -0.98 -17.30 7.86
C GLY A 12 -1.29 -16.67 6.51
N LEU A 13 -1.21 -17.44 5.41
CA LEU A 13 -1.53 -16.98 4.07
C LEU A 13 -3.02 -16.62 3.92
N LEU A 14 -3.91 -17.42 4.50
CA LEU A 14 -5.35 -17.13 4.53
C LEU A 14 -5.62 -15.81 5.24
N THR A 15 -5.06 -15.62 6.43
CA THR A 15 -5.20 -14.38 7.21
C THR A 15 -4.67 -13.18 6.44
N LEU A 16 -3.49 -13.31 5.81
CA LEU A 16 -2.88 -12.22 5.03
C LEU A 16 -3.72 -11.89 3.79
N GLY A 17 -4.23 -12.90 3.08
CA GLY A 17 -5.14 -12.71 1.96
C GLY A 17 -6.43 -12.00 2.37
N LEU A 18 -7.04 -12.43 3.49
CA LEU A 18 -8.28 -11.85 3.99
C LEU A 18 -8.10 -10.39 4.43
N ILE A 19 -7.06 -10.10 5.21
CA ILE A 19 -6.77 -8.73 5.67
C ILE A 19 -6.43 -7.82 4.48
N THR A 20 -5.58 -8.26 3.55
CA THR A 20 -5.22 -7.43 2.38
C THR A 20 -6.42 -7.19 1.46
N CYS A 21 -7.26 -8.20 1.25
CA CYS A 21 -8.50 -8.03 0.48
C CYS A 21 -9.45 -7.04 1.14
N MET A 22 -9.63 -7.14 2.47
CA MET A 22 -10.46 -6.19 3.23
C MET A 22 -9.91 -4.76 3.14
N ILE A 23 -8.61 -4.57 3.41
CA ILE A 23 -7.97 -3.24 3.35
C ILE A 23 -8.05 -2.67 1.92
N TYR A 24 -7.77 -3.48 0.90
CA TYR A 24 -7.86 -3.06 -0.50
C TYR A 24 -9.28 -2.62 -0.84
N GLY A 25 -10.28 -3.41 -0.45
CA GLY A 25 -11.69 -3.08 -0.65
C GLY A 25 -12.10 -1.80 0.06
N LEU A 26 -11.67 -1.60 1.31
CA LEU A 26 -11.94 -0.38 2.08
C LEU A 26 -11.32 0.86 1.43
N ILE A 27 -10.03 0.80 1.07
CA ILE A 27 -9.34 1.92 0.41
C ILE A 27 -9.99 2.24 -0.94
N ARG A 28 -10.35 1.22 -1.72
CA ARG A 28 -11.00 1.41 -3.02
C ARG A 28 -12.42 1.95 -2.93
N SER A 29 -13.09 1.73 -1.80
CA SER A 29 -14.46 2.21 -1.55
C SER A 29 -14.49 3.58 -0.85
N MET A 30 -13.34 4.14 -0.46
CA MET A 30 -13.30 5.47 0.16
C MET A 30 -13.75 6.53 -0.85
N PRO A 31 -14.77 7.35 -0.51
CA PRO A 31 -15.16 8.49 -1.33
C PRO A 31 -14.05 9.54 -1.25
N GLY A 32 -13.49 9.93 -2.40
CA GLY A 32 -12.34 10.84 -2.49
C GLY A 32 -11.09 10.16 -3.04
N SER A 33 -11.17 9.64 -4.26
CA SER A 33 -9.98 9.24 -5.00
C SER A 33 -9.13 10.48 -5.29
N PRO A 34 -7.79 10.41 -5.23
CA PRO A 34 -6.93 11.50 -5.68
C PRO A 34 -7.15 11.91 -7.15
N LEU A 35 -7.85 11.08 -7.92
CA LEU A 35 -8.28 11.37 -9.30
C LEU A 35 -9.64 12.07 -9.38
N ASP A 36 -10.44 12.02 -8.32
CA ASP A 36 -11.76 12.63 -8.21
C ASP A 36 -11.72 13.89 -7.31
N THR A 37 -10.52 14.44 -7.07
CA THR A 37 -10.36 15.70 -6.33
C THR A 37 -11.21 16.78 -7.02
N ASP A 38 -12.10 17.38 -6.23
CA ASP A 38 -13.06 18.39 -6.70
C ASP A 38 -12.33 19.48 -7.50
N PRO A 39 -12.71 19.73 -8.77
CA PRO A 39 -12.21 20.85 -9.57
C PRO A 39 -12.20 22.19 -8.84
N ALA A 40 -13.09 22.38 -7.86
CA ALA A 40 -13.17 23.58 -7.04
C ALA A 40 -12.00 23.75 -6.04
N MET A 41 -11.24 22.70 -5.77
CA MET A 41 -10.12 22.69 -4.81
C MET A 41 -8.74 22.62 -5.46
N MET A 42 -8.68 22.58 -6.79
CA MET A 42 -7.42 22.57 -7.55
C MET A 42 -7.26 23.86 -8.37
N ASP A 43 -6.03 24.36 -8.44
CA ASP A 43 -5.66 25.41 -9.39
C ASP A 43 -5.99 24.94 -10.82
N PRO A 44 -6.82 25.67 -11.60
CA PRO A 44 -7.20 25.31 -12.97
C PRO A 44 -6.01 25.05 -13.89
N SER A 45 -4.85 25.66 -13.61
CA SER A 45 -3.61 25.46 -14.36
C SER A 45 -2.92 24.11 -14.09
N LYS A 46 -3.32 23.40 -13.04
CA LYS A 46 -2.76 22.10 -12.62
C LYS A 46 -3.76 20.95 -12.72
N MET A 47 -4.95 21.19 -13.29
CA MET A 47 -5.91 20.12 -13.53
C MET A 47 -5.34 19.13 -14.57
N PRO A 48 -5.29 17.82 -14.25
CA PRO A 48 -4.94 16.82 -15.24
C PRO A 48 -5.99 16.79 -16.37
N SER A 49 -5.54 16.59 -17.60
CA SER A 49 -6.45 16.38 -18.74
C SER A 49 -7.34 15.17 -18.50
N LYS A 50 -8.53 15.13 -19.10
CA LYS A 50 -9.40 13.93 -19.09
C LYS A 50 -8.64 12.68 -19.54
N ALA A 51 -7.75 12.82 -20.53
CA ALA A 51 -6.91 11.73 -21.00
C ALA A 51 -5.86 11.27 -19.97
N ASP A 52 -5.36 12.19 -19.13
CA ASP A 52 -4.42 11.85 -18.06
C ASP A 52 -5.14 11.12 -16.92
N ILE A 53 -6.37 11.54 -16.59
CA ILE A 53 -7.21 10.88 -15.58
C ILE A 53 -7.52 9.43 -16.02
N GLU A 54 -7.91 9.23 -17.29
CA GLU A 54 -8.16 7.88 -17.83
C GLU A 54 -6.90 7.01 -17.82
N ARG A 55 -5.75 7.59 -18.21
CA ARG A 55 -4.46 6.89 -18.13
C ARG A 55 -4.14 6.48 -16.69
N MET A 56 -4.36 7.37 -15.72
CA MET A 56 -4.13 7.05 -14.31
C MET A 56 -5.10 5.97 -13.81
N ARG A 57 -6.39 6.02 -14.21
CA ARG A 57 -7.35 4.96 -13.90
C ARG A 57 -6.88 3.59 -14.38
N ALA A 58 -6.37 3.51 -15.61
CA ALA A 58 -5.81 2.28 -16.16
C ALA A 58 -4.55 1.81 -15.41
N VAL A 59 -3.65 2.74 -15.07
CA VAL A 59 -2.41 2.42 -14.34
C VAL A 59 -2.71 1.87 -12.93
N TYR A 60 -3.71 2.42 -12.25
CA TYR A 60 -4.11 1.98 -10.90
C TYR A 60 -5.14 0.84 -10.91
N GLY A 61 -5.57 0.35 -12.08
CA GLY A 61 -6.56 -0.72 -12.20
C GLY A 61 -7.95 -0.32 -11.67
N LEU A 62 -8.25 0.98 -11.69
CA LEU A 62 -9.55 1.53 -11.27
C LEU A 62 -10.64 1.32 -12.32
N ASP A 63 -10.23 1.07 -13.56
CA ASP A 63 -11.06 0.70 -14.71
C ASP A 63 -11.58 -0.75 -14.66
N LYS A 64 -10.93 -1.62 -13.87
CA LYS A 64 -11.23 -3.06 -13.81
C LYS A 64 -12.17 -3.43 -12.66
N PRO A 65 -12.88 -4.57 -12.74
CA PRO A 65 -13.58 -5.16 -11.60
C PRO A 65 -12.68 -5.33 -10.37
N LEU A 66 -13.26 -5.21 -9.18
CA LEU A 66 -12.50 -5.18 -7.92
C LEU A 66 -11.61 -6.42 -7.71
N HIS A 67 -12.08 -7.61 -8.11
CA HIS A 67 -11.34 -8.85 -7.98
C HIS A 67 -10.12 -8.91 -8.94
N GLU A 68 -10.27 -8.46 -10.19
CA GLU A 68 -9.17 -8.43 -11.16
C GLU A 68 -8.09 -7.44 -10.72
N ALA A 69 -8.50 -6.26 -10.27
CA ALA A 69 -7.57 -5.23 -9.83
C ALA A 69 -6.86 -5.62 -8.53
N TYR A 70 -7.54 -6.28 -7.60
CA TYR A 70 -6.91 -6.85 -6.41
C TYR A 70 -5.87 -7.91 -6.79
N TRP A 71 -6.19 -8.82 -7.71
CA TRP A 71 -5.25 -9.85 -8.15
C TRP A 71 -4.01 -9.25 -8.84
N GLN A 72 -4.21 -8.25 -9.70
CA GLN A 72 -3.11 -7.52 -10.33
C GLN A 72 -2.24 -6.82 -9.28
N TRP A 73 -2.85 -6.13 -8.31
CA TRP A 73 -2.15 -5.49 -7.21
C TRP A 73 -1.35 -6.51 -6.37
N LEU A 74 -1.97 -7.64 -6.01
CA LEU A 74 -1.35 -8.69 -5.21
C LEU A 74 -0.16 -9.31 -5.94
N LYS A 75 -0.28 -9.57 -7.25
CA LYS A 75 0.82 -10.08 -8.07
C LYS A 75 2.00 -9.09 -8.10
N ASN A 76 1.72 -7.81 -8.32
CA ASN A 76 2.75 -6.77 -8.31
C ASN A 76 3.46 -6.72 -6.95
N ALA A 77 2.70 -6.68 -5.85
CA ALA A 77 3.23 -6.69 -4.50
C ALA A 77 4.08 -7.94 -4.19
N ALA A 78 3.63 -9.12 -4.61
CA ALA A 78 4.37 -10.37 -4.45
C ALA A 78 5.70 -10.38 -5.25
N THR A 79 5.77 -9.66 -6.36
CA THR A 79 7.00 -9.45 -7.13
C THR A 79 7.85 -8.26 -6.65
N LEU A 80 7.57 -7.72 -5.46
CA LEU A 80 8.21 -6.51 -4.89
C LEU A 80 8.02 -5.24 -5.74
N ASN A 81 7.13 -5.28 -6.73
CA ASN A 81 6.72 -4.11 -7.49
C ASN A 81 5.61 -3.36 -6.73
N LEU A 82 6.01 -2.46 -5.84
CA LEU A 82 5.10 -1.64 -5.05
C LEU A 82 4.58 -0.40 -5.80
N GLY A 83 5.06 -0.18 -7.03
CA GLY A 83 4.71 0.98 -7.84
C GLY A 83 5.27 2.31 -7.33
N THR A 84 4.65 3.40 -7.79
CA THR A 84 5.06 4.77 -7.50
C THR A 84 4.03 5.45 -6.60
N SER A 85 4.51 6.15 -5.57
CA SER A 85 3.68 6.95 -4.68
C SER A 85 2.96 8.04 -5.47
N TYR A 86 1.64 8.11 -5.33
CA TYR A 86 0.84 9.18 -5.93
C TYR A 86 1.24 10.57 -5.41
N SER A 87 1.40 10.69 -4.08
CA SER A 87 1.69 11.98 -3.42
C SER A 87 3.13 12.45 -3.65
N GLN A 88 4.11 11.56 -3.52
CA GLN A 88 5.52 11.93 -3.59
C GLN A 88 6.16 11.70 -4.97
N LYS A 89 5.43 11.09 -5.91
CA LYS A 89 5.89 10.77 -7.28
C LYS A 89 7.22 9.98 -7.33
N LYS A 90 7.50 9.21 -6.28
CA LYS A 90 8.71 8.38 -6.13
C LYS A 90 8.36 6.90 -5.96
N PRO A 91 9.24 5.95 -6.34
CA PRO A 91 9.04 4.53 -6.09
C PRO A 91 8.76 4.27 -4.61
N VAL A 92 7.73 3.49 -4.31
CA VAL A 92 7.35 3.21 -2.92
C VAL A 92 8.45 2.45 -2.18
N ALA A 93 9.18 1.57 -2.87
CA ALA A 93 10.32 0.85 -2.31
C ALA A 93 11.42 1.79 -1.78
N GLU A 94 11.71 2.89 -2.50
CA GLU A 94 12.70 3.89 -2.08
C GLU A 94 12.21 4.63 -0.83
N LEU A 95 10.93 5.01 -0.79
CA LEU A 95 10.33 5.67 0.37
C LEU A 95 10.36 4.78 1.61
N ILE A 96 10.10 3.48 1.46
CA ILE A 96 10.21 2.50 2.55
C ILE A 96 11.66 2.42 3.02
N ALA A 97 12.62 2.26 2.10
CA ALA A 97 14.04 2.17 2.43
C ALA A 97 14.54 3.38 3.22
N GLN A 98 14.11 4.60 2.85
CA GLN A 98 14.44 5.83 3.57
C GLN A 98 13.91 5.86 5.00
N ARG A 99 12.82 5.15 5.30
CA ARG A 99 12.21 5.08 6.64
C ARG A 99 12.85 4.03 7.55
N VAL A 100 13.56 3.05 6.98
CA VAL A 100 14.18 1.95 7.75
C VAL A 100 15.16 2.49 8.81
N GLY A 101 16.07 3.39 8.42
CA GLY A 101 17.08 3.94 9.33
C GLY A 101 16.48 4.65 10.56
N PRO A 102 15.61 5.66 10.37
CA PRO A 102 14.94 6.33 11.48
C PRO A 102 14.10 5.40 12.36
N THR A 103 13.36 4.44 11.77
CA THR A 103 12.59 3.46 12.54
C THR A 103 13.50 2.59 13.40
N LEU A 104 14.62 2.11 12.86
CA LEU A 104 15.59 1.33 13.63
C LEU A 104 16.17 2.14 14.78
N GLN A 105 16.54 3.40 14.56
CA GLN A 105 17.04 4.27 15.62
C GLN A 105 16.01 4.42 16.75
N LEU A 106 14.74 4.66 16.41
CA LEU A 106 13.67 4.78 17.40
C LEU A 106 13.40 3.45 18.12
N SER A 107 13.26 2.35 17.39
CA SER A 107 12.96 1.03 17.96
C SER A 107 14.08 0.52 18.85
N VAL A 108 15.35 0.66 18.44
CA VAL A 108 16.51 0.23 19.24
C VAL A 108 16.64 1.09 20.49
N THR A 109 16.54 2.42 20.37
CA THR A 109 16.60 3.31 21.53
C THR A 109 15.47 3.02 22.51
N SER A 110 14.25 2.85 22.00
CA SER A 110 13.09 2.50 22.83
C SER A 110 13.30 1.17 23.54
N LEU A 111 13.79 0.14 22.84
CA LEU A 111 14.04 -1.18 23.43
C LEU A 111 15.10 -1.11 24.54
N LEU A 112 16.19 -0.39 24.30
CA LEU A 112 17.25 -0.20 25.29
C LEU A 112 16.75 0.54 26.52
N LEU A 113 16.03 1.66 26.34
CA LEU A 113 15.44 2.39 27.45
C LEU A 113 14.43 1.55 28.23
N SER A 114 13.55 0.82 27.53
CA SER A 114 12.59 -0.08 28.18
C SER A 114 13.28 -1.15 29.01
N TYR A 115 14.36 -1.75 28.51
CA TYR A 115 15.12 -2.76 29.25
C TYR A 115 15.84 -2.16 30.47
N LEU A 116 16.48 -1.00 30.31
CA LEU A 116 17.22 -0.32 31.38
C LEU A 116 16.32 0.21 32.51
N LEU A 117 15.07 0.55 32.21
CA LEU A 117 14.09 1.01 33.21
C LEU A 117 13.31 -0.12 33.86
N ALA A 118 13.19 -1.27 33.19
CA ALA A 118 12.44 -2.42 33.69
C ALA A 118 13.23 -3.30 34.68
N VAL A 119 14.56 -3.27 34.59
CA VAL A 119 15.49 -3.91 35.53
C VAL A 119 15.87 -2.92 36.62
#